data_AF-A0A2R7QIY0-F1
#
_entry.id   AF-A0A2R7QIY0-F1
#
_cell.length_a   1.000
_cell.length_b   1.000
_cell.length_c   1.000
_cell.angle_alpha   90.00
_cell.angle_beta   90.00
_cell.angle_gamma   90.00
#
_symmetry.space_group_name_H-M   'P 1'
#
loop_
_entity.id
_entity.type
_entity.pdbx_description
1 polymer ?
#
loop_
_entity_poly.entity_id
_entity_poly.type
_entity_poly.pdbx_seq_one_letter_code
_entity_poly.pdbx_strand_id
1 'polypeptide(L)'
;MKAHPLILALALLCSACAQTPAKTAMQEAAPAPLRIATYNTSLYSDETGGLIAELEGDSEHARKIAAVLQQVRPDLVLLNEFDYDDAHRAADLFQQRYLETAQPGGGKPLHYAYRYLAPVNTGVQSGLDLDNNGQIGGDGRARGNDAWGYGLHPGQYGMLVLSRYPIDEAKVRSFQLLKWSTLPGALRPIDPRTGKSFYNDHVWSQLRLSSKSHWDVPVTTPNGVVHA
;
A
#
# COMPACT_ATOMS: atom_id res chain seq x y z
N MET A 1 -9.53 -21.03 -100.44
CA MET A 1 -8.40 -21.13 -99.49
C MET A 1 -7.86 -19.72 -99.25
N LYS A 2 -7.83 -19.26 -97.98
CA LYS A 2 -7.10 -18.09 -97.46
C LYS A 2 -7.59 -16.70 -97.94
N ALA A 3 -7.62 -15.61 -97.19
CA ALA A 3 -7.77 -15.28 -95.77
C ALA A 3 -8.03 -13.74 -95.73
N HIS A 4 -8.99 -13.27 -94.91
CA HIS A 4 -9.07 -11.88 -94.39
C HIS A 4 -7.94 -11.65 -93.34
N PRO A 5 -7.83 -10.54 -92.53
CA PRO A 5 -8.46 -9.20 -92.53
C PRO A 5 -7.50 -8.02 -92.14
N LEU A 6 -8.07 -6.80 -92.22
CA LEU A 6 -8.09 -5.70 -91.22
C LEU A 6 -7.16 -5.76 -89.98
N ILE A 7 -6.43 -4.66 -89.70
CA ILE A 7 -5.85 -4.36 -88.38
C ILE A 7 -6.26 -2.94 -87.95
N LEU A 8 -6.95 -2.86 -86.83
CA LEU A 8 -7.36 -1.65 -86.11
C LEU A 8 -6.43 -1.50 -84.89
N ALA A 9 -5.82 -0.33 -84.70
CA ALA A 9 -4.93 -0.04 -83.58
C ALA A 9 -5.72 0.31 -82.31
N LEU A 10 -5.42 -0.37 -81.20
CA LEU A 10 -5.95 -0.06 -79.87
C LEU A 10 -4.78 0.01 -78.87
N ALA A 11 -4.52 1.21 -78.34
CA ALA A 11 -3.52 1.43 -77.30
C ALA A 11 -4.10 1.06 -75.94
N LEU A 12 -3.50 0.07 -75.25
CA LEU A 12 -3.83 -0.29 -73.88
C LEU A 12 -2.93 0.47 -72.88
N LEU A 13 -3.58 1.18 -71.96
CA LEU A 13 -2.96 1.73 -70.74
C LEU A 13 -2.73 0.61 -69.72
N CYS A 14 -1.47 0.38 -69.34
CA CYS A 14 -1.11 -0.49 -68.22
C CYS A 14 -1.17 0.29 -66.89
N SER A 15 -2.28 0.17 -66.15
CA SER A 15 -2.30 0.51 -64.72
C SER A 15 -1.79 -0.69 -63.91
N ALA A 16 -0.53 -0.64 -63.49
CA ALA A 16 0.03 -1.59 -62.53
C ALA A 16 -0.35 -1.15 -61.11
N CYS A 17 -1.29 -1.87 -60.48
CA CYS A 17 -1.53 -1.76 -59.04
C CYS A 17 -0.38 -2.40 -58.28
N ALA A 18 0.60 -1.60 -57.85
CA ALA A 18 1.58 -2.02 -56.85
C ALA A 18 0.91 -2.01 -55.47
N GLN A 19 0.49 -3.17 -54.98
CA GLN A 19 0.10 -3.33 -53.57
C GLN A 19 1.39 -3.46 -52.74
N THR A 20 1.82 -2.38 -52.11
CA THR A 20 2.77 -2.46 -50.99
C THR A 20 2.14 -3.28 -49.87
N PRO A 21 2.79 -4.32 -49.34
CA PRO A 21 2.29 -5.00 -48.16
C PRO A 21 2.29 -4.00 -47.01
N ALA A 22 1.09 -3.60 -46.58
CA ALA A 22 0.94 -2.84 -45.37
C ALA A 22 1.50 -3.70 -44.23
N LYS A 23 2.62 -3.27 -43.64
CA LYS A 23 3.04 -3.79 -42.34
C LYS A 23 1.86 -3.56 -41.41
N THR A 24 1.15 -4.62 -41.06
CA THR A 24 0.30 -4.63 -39.88
C THR A 24 1.22 -4.29 -38.73
N ALA A 25 1.23 -3.01 -38.31
CA ALA A 25 1.81 -2.65 -37.04
C ALA A 25 1.05 -3.51 -36.03
N MET A 26 1.75 -4.47 -35.41
CA MET A 26 1.26 -5.07 -34.18
C MET A 26 1.02 -3.91 -33.25
N GLN A 27 -0.25 -3.57 -33.10
CA GLN A 27 -0.68 -2.59 -32.13
C GLN A 27 -0.30 -3.19 -30.79
N GLU A 28 0.75 -2.64 -30.15
CA GLU A 28 1.11 -3.02 -28.78
C GLU A 28 -0.19 -2.92 -27.97
N ALA A 29 -0.61 -4.06 -27.41
CA ALA A 29 -1.78 -4.09 -26.56
C ALA A 29 -1.55 -3.06 -25.45
N ALA A 30 -2.48 -2.12 -25.31
CA ALA A 30 -2.37 -1.11 -24.26
C ALA A 30 -2.13 -1.82 -22.91
N PRO A 31 -1.19 -1.32 -22.09
CA PRO A 31 -0.88 -1.93 -20.80
C PRO A 31 -2.17 -2.17 -20.01
N ALA A 32 -2.32 -3.37 -19.45
CA ALA A 32 -3.49 -3.70 -18.65
C ALA A 32 -3.63 -2.68 -17.50
N PRO A 33 -4.86 -2.24 -17.17
CA PRO A 33 -5.07 -1.26 -16.12
C PRO A 33 -4.62 -1.84 -14.77
N LEU A 34 -3.80 -1.08 -14.05
CA LEU A 34 -3.32 -1.43 -12.72
C LEU A 34 -4.30 -0.91 -11.65
N ARG A 35 -4.78 -1.78 -10.76
CA ARG A 35 -5.69 -1.42 -9.65
C ARG A 35 -4.88 -1.25 -8.37
N ILE A 36 -4.73 -0.01 -7.92
CA ILE A 36 -4.07 0.32 -6.65
C ILE A 36 -5.12 0.80 -5.65
N ALA A 37 -5.05 0.33 -4.40
CA ALA A 37 -5.96 0.73 -3.34
C ALA A 37 -5.24 1.01 -2.02
N THR A 38 -5.87 1.83 -1.19
CA THR A 38 -5.58 1.94 0.24
C THR A 38 -6.86 1.64 1.00
N TYR A 39 -6.78 0.84 2.06
CA TYR A 39 -7.94 0.43 2.83
C TYR A 39 -7.60 0.43 4.31
N ASN A 40 -8.31 1.23 5.11
CA ASN A 40 -8.21 1.12 6.56
C ASN A 40 -9.09 -0.05 7.02
N THR A 41 -8.44 -1.07 7.58
CA THR A 41 -9.10 -2.33 7.95
C THR A 41 -9.50 -2.38 9.41
N SER A 42 -8.95 -1.50 10.26
CA SER A 42 -9.10 -1.56 11.72
C SER A 42 -8.87 -2.97 12.30
N LEU A 43 -8.03 -3.77 11.64
CA LEU A 43 -7.58 -5.09 12.08
C LEU A 43 -6.43 -4.89 13.06
N TYR A 44 -6.77 -4.45 14.26
CA TYR A 44 -5.84 -4.25 15.36
C TYR A 44 -6.46 -4.71 16.66
N SER A 45 -5.66 -4.85 17.70
CA SER A 45 -6.12 -5.07 19.07
C SER A 45 -5.50 -4.06 20.03
N ASP A 46 -6.13 -3.86 21.18
CA ASP A 46 -5.54 -3.11 22.30
C ASP A 46 -4.48 -3.95 23.04
N GLU A 47 -4.55 -5.28 22.90
CA GLU A 47 -3.64 -6.23 23.54
C GLU A 47 -2.56 -6.73 22.58
N THR A 48 -1.33 -6.86 23.07
CA THR A 48 -0.23 -7.42 22.28
C THR A 48 -0.58 -8.83 21.81
N GLY A 49 -0.54 -9.05 20.49
CA GLY A 49 -0.90 -10.34 19.88
C GLY A 49 -2.41 -10.59 19.77
N GLY A 50 -3.26 -9.63 20.16
CA GLY A 50 -4.71 -9.78 20.07
C GLY A 50 -5.23 -9.96 18.64
N LEU A 51 -4.63 -9.29 17.65
CA LEU A 51 -4.95 -9.53 16.23
C LEU A 51 -4.66 -10.98 15.81
N ILE A 52 -3.54 -11.55 16.26
CA ILE A 52 -3.20 -12.95 15.96
C ILE A 52 -4.28 -13.86 16.56
N ALA A 53 -4.63 -13.66 17.83
CA ALA A 53 -5.67 -14.45 18.49
C ALA A 53 -7.04 -14.33 17.77
N GLU A 54 -7.41 -13.14 17.34
CA GLU A 54 -8.61 -12.90 16.53
C GLU A 54 -8.56 -13.70 15.21
N LEU A 55 -7.45 -13.63 14.49
CA LEU A 55 -7.30 -14.29 13.19
C LEU A 55 -7.17 -15.82 13.29
N GLU A 56 -6.64 -16.35 14.39
CA GLU A 56 -6.62 -17.78 14.70
C GLU A 56 -8.02 -18.32 15.01
N GLY A 57 -8.92 -17.47 15.50
CA GLY A 57 -10.34 -17.74 15.63
C GLY A 57 -11.08 -17.73 14.29
N ASP A 58 -12.38 -17.46 14.37
CA ASP A 58 -13.26 -17.26 13.21
C ASP A 58 -13.76 -15.82 13.20
N SER A 59 -12.90 -14.89 12.81
CA SER A 59 -13.22 -13.45 12.86
C SER A 59 -14.19 -13.04 11.75
N GLU A 60 -15.44 -12.74 12.12
CA GLU A 60 -16.40 -12.11 11.20
C GLU A 60 -15.87 -10.78 10.63
N HIS A 61 -15.08 -10.05 11.42
CA HIS A 61 -14.49 -8.80 10.99
C HIS A 61 -13.49 -9.03 9.85
N ALA A 62 -12.52 -9.92 10.05
CA ALA A 62 -11.56 -10.29 9.02
C ALA A 62 -12.22 -10.89 7.77
N ARG A 63 -13.30 -11.67 7.91
CA ARG A 63 -14.09 -12.16 6.77
C ARG A 63 -14.71 -11.04 5.94
N LYS A 64 -15.26 -9.99 6.59
CA LYS A 64 -15.82 -8.83 5.89
C LYS A 64 -14.74 -8.05 5.13
N ILE A 65 -13.59 -7.81 5.76
CA ILE A 65 -12.44 -7.17 5.11
C ILE A 65 -11.98 -7.99 3.89
N ALA A 66 -11.83 -9.31 4.06
CA ALA A 66 -11.44 -10.20 2.98
C ALA A 66 -12.49 -10.26 1.85
N ALA A 67 -13.79 -10.26 2.17
CA ALA A 67 -14.86 -10.22 1.18
C ALA A 67 -14.79 -8.96 0.29
N VAL A 68 -14.55 -7.79 0.90
CA VAL A 68 -14.33 -6.53 0.16
C VAL A 68 -13.14 -6.65 -0.78
N LEU A 69 -12.00 -7.13 -0.28
CA LEU A 69 -10.80 -7.31 -1.10
C LEU A 69 -11.02 -8.31 -2.24
N GLN A 70 -11.76 -9.41 -2.01
CA GLN A 70 -12.10 -10.40 -3.02
C GLN A 70 -13.03 -9.87 -4.13
N GLN A 71 -13.85 -8.86 -3.84
CA GLN A 71 -14.68 -8.16 -4.82
C GLN A 71 -13.87 -7.12 -5.61
N VAL A 72 -13.12 -6.27 -4.90
CA VAL A 72 -12.38 -5.15 -5.51
C VAL A 72 -11.17 -5.66 -6.32
N ARG A 73 -10.53 -6.73 -5.82
CA ARG A 73 -9.35 -7.40 -6.37
C ARG A 73 -8.24 -6.43 -6.79
N PRO A 74 -7.73 -5.57 -5.89
CA PRO A 74 -6.61 -4.73 -6.25
C PRO A 74 -5.39 -5.58 -6.64
N ASP A 75 -4.53 -5.02 -7.47
CA ASP A 75 -3.24 -5.62 -7.81
C ASP A 75 -2.18 -5.26 -6.76
N LEU A 76 -2.35 -4.11 -6.13
CA LEU A 76 -1.52 -3.57 -5.05
C LEU A 76 -2.44 -2.88 -4.03
N VAL A 77 -2.33 -3.23 -2.76
CA VAL A 77 -3.13 -2.63 -1.69
C VAL A 77 -2.32 -2.36 -0.43
N LEU A 78 -2.45 -1.15 0.11
CA LEU A 78 -2.03 -0.82 1.47
C LEU A 78 -3.20 -1.02 2.44
N LEU A 79 -3.05 -1.97 3.37
CA LEU A 79 -3.94 -2.15 4.50
C LEU A 79 -3.42 -1.32 5.68
N ASN A 80 -4.20 -0.33 6.10
CA ASN A 80 -3.91 0.49 7.26
C ASN A 80 -4.60 -0.09 8.49
N GLU A 81 -4.00 0.16 9.66
CA GLU A 81 -4.46 -0.39 10.93
C GLU A 81 -4.54 -1.91 10.87
N PHE A 82 -3.40 -2.50 10.50
CA PHE A 82 -3.13 -3.92 10.57
C PHE A 82 -1.95 -4.12 11.52
N ASP A 83 -2.17 -4.69 12.71
CA ASP A 83 -1.10 -4.81 13.70
C ASP A 83 0.15 -5.49 13.14
N TYR A 84 1.29 -4.90 13.46
CA TYR A 84 2.59 -5.44 13.11
C TYR A 84 3.05 -6.41 14.21
N ASP A 85 3.48 -7.59 13.78
CA ASP A 85 4.19 -8.57 14.60
C ASP A 85 5.46 -9.01 13.85
N ASP A 86 6.60 -9.12 14.55
CA ASP A 86 7.91 -9.43 13.93
C ASP A 86 7.92 -10.78 13.19
N ALA A 87 7.07 -11.72 13.61
CA ALA A 87 6.95 -13.04 13.00
C ALA A 87 6.09 -13.04 11.72
N HIS A 88 5.44 -11.91 11.40
CA HIS A 88 4.50 -11.73 10.30
C HIS A 88 3.30 -12.71 10.37
N ARG A 89 3.00 -13.23 11.56
CA ARG A 89 2.00 -14.26 11.83
C ARG A 89 0.59 -13.78 11.54
N ALA A 90 0.26 -12.53 11.89
CA ALA A 90 -1.05 -11.97 11.58
C ALA A 90 -1.25 -11.90 10.06
N ALA A 91 -0.23 -11.46 9.31
CA ALA A 91 -0.28 -11.39 7.85
C ALA A 91 -0.44 -12.79 7.21
N ASP A 92 0.25 -13.81 7.74
CA ASP A 92 0.07 -15.21 7.31
C ASP A 92 -1.37 -15.68 7.52
N LEU A 93 -1.90 -15.51 8.73
CA LEU A 93 -3.25 -15.94 9.08
C LEU A 93 -4.30 -15.24 8.23
N PHE A 94 -4.19 -13.91 8.07
CA PHE A 94 -5.14 -13.13 7.28
C PHE A 94 -5.17 -13.61 5.82
N GLN A 95 -4.00 -13.83 5.20
CA GLN A 95 -3.94 -14.32 3.82
C GLN A 95 -4.50 -15.75 3.71
N GLN A 96 -3.98 -16.69 4.48
CA GLN A 96 -4.28 -18.12 4.33
C GLN A 96 -5.72 -18.47 4.72
N ARG A 97 -6.22 -17.89 5.83
CA ARG A 97 -7.53 -18.26 6.38
C ARG A 97 -8.68 -17.42 5.85
N TYR A 98 -8.41 -16.17 5.45
CA TYR A 98 -9.48 -15.23 5.08
C TYR A 98 -9.41 -14.81 3.61
N LEU A 99 -8.27 -14.35 3.09
CA LEU A 99 -8.20 -13.91 1.69
C LEU A 99 -8.22 -15.07 0.68
N GLU A 100 -7.50 -16.15 0.98
CA GLU A 100 -7.37 -17.33 0.12
C GLU A 100 -8.53 -18.33 0.26
N THR A 101 -9.51 -17.99 1.10
CA THR A 101 -10.76 -18.74 1.26
C THR A 101 -11.93 -17.87 0.82
N ALA A 102 -12.83 -18.38 -0.04
CA ALA A 102 -13.99 -17.62 -0.50
C ALA A 102 -14.85 -17.17 0.69
N GLN A 103 -15.16 -15.87 0.77
CA GLN A 103 -15.98 -15.33 1.85
C GLN A 103 -17.43 -15.11 1.39
N PRO A 104 -18.43 -15.27 2.29
CA PRO A 104 -19.81 -14.88 1.99
C PRO A 104 -19.91 -13.40 1.58
N GLY A 105 -20.62 -13.11 0.50
CA GLY A 105 -20.68 -11.74 -0.09
C GLY A 105 -19.38 -11.28 -0.77
N GLY A 106 -18.30 -12.05 -0.61
CA GLY A 106 -17.05 -11.89 -1.33
C GLY A 106 -17.09 -12.54 -2.70
N GLY A 107 -15.90 -12.86 -3.21
CA GLY A 107 -15.70 -13.46 -4.53
C GLY A 107 -14.85 -14.72 -4.45
N LYS A 108 -14.20 -15.04 -5.56
CA LYS A 108 -13.19 -16.10 -5.59
C LYS A 108 -12.04 -15.76 -4.63
N PRO A 109 -11.36 -16.77 -4.07
CA PRO A 109 -10.11 -16.60 -3.35
C PRO A 109 -9.17 -15.59 -4.01
N LEU A 110 -8.48 -14.83 -3.15
CA LEU A 110 -7.56 -13.79 -3.54
C LEU A 110 -6.20 -14.08 -2.91
N HIS A 111 -5.20 -14.29 -3.76
CA HIS A 111 -3.83 -14.53 -3.35
C HIS A 111 -2.95 -13.36 -3.80
N TYR A 112 -2.05 -12.94 -2.91
CA TYR A 112 -0.97 -12.00 -3.17
C TYR A 112 0.36 -12.72 -2.95
N ALA A 113 1.21 -12.74 -3.98
CA ALA A 113 2.49 -13.45 -3.92
C ALA A 113 3.56 -12.66 -3.16
N TYR A 114 3.37 -11.35 -2.98
CA TYR A 114 4.33 -10.45 -2.36
C TYR A 114 3.64 -9.60 -1.30
N ARG A 115 4.39 -9.29 -0.25
CA ARG A 115 3.94 -8.40 0.83
C ARG A 115 5.11 -7.61 1.38
N TYR A 116 4.82 -6.45 1.95
CA TYR A 116 5.77 -5.69 2.76
C TYR A 116 5.10 -5.24 4.05
N LEU A 117 5.78 -5.46 5.15
CA LEU A 117 5.42 -4.98 6.48
C LEU A 117 6.72 -4.71 7.25
N ALA A 118 6.70 -3.71 8.10
CA ALA A 118 7.85 -3.28 8.89
C ALA A 118 7.38 -2.57 10.17
N PRO A 119 8.28 -2.40 11.16
CA PRO A 119 7.94 -1.70 12.40
C PRO A 119 7.36 -0.30 12.18
N VAL A 120 6.46 0.10 13.07
CA VAL A 120 5.83 1.44 13.11
C VAL A 120 6.13 2.14 14.43
N ASN A 121 5.93 3.46 14.47
CA ASN A 121 6.10 4.27 15.69
C ASN A 121 5.02 4.03 16.74
N THR A 122 3.83 3.62 16.30
CA THR A 122 2.67 3.42 17.16
C THR A 122 2.99 2.51 18.34
N GLY A 123 2.63 2.96 19.54
CA GLY A 123 2.79 2.22 20.81
C GLY A 123 4.22 1.98 21.27
N VAL A 124 5.23 2.40 20.49
CA VAL A 124 6.62 2.45 20.94
C VAL A 124 6.79 3.66 21.86
N GLN A 125 7.10 3.40 23.13
CA GLN A 125 7.27 4.43 24.15
C GLN A 125 8.39 5.41 23.77
N SER A 126 8.13 6.71 23.88
CA SER A 126 9.10 7.74 23.52
C SER A 126 10.14 8.01 24.61
N GLY A 127 9.79 7.73 25.87
CA GLY A 127 10.58 8.16 27.03
C GLY A 127 10.49 9.65 27.30
N LEU A 128 9.49 10.34 26.73
CA LEU A 128 9.22 11.77 26.88
C LEU A 128 7.78 11.97 27.36
N ASP A 129 7.53 13.05 28.09
CA ASP A 129 6.19 13.53 28.45
C ASP A 129 5.66 14.32 27.25
N LEU A 130 4.87 13.66 26.39
CA LEU A 130 4.38 14.20 25.13
C LEU A 130 3.01 14.88 25.27
N ASP A 131 2.26 14.58 26.33
CA ASP A 131 0.98 15.25 26.62
C ASP A 131 1.12 16.40 27.65
N ASN A 132 2.33 16.62 28.18
CA ASN A 132 2.67 17.63 29.20
C ASN A 132 1.88 17.46 30.52
N ASN A 133 1.58 16.22 30.91
CA ASN A 133 0.89 15.94 32.17
C ASN A 133 1.83 15.91 33.40
N GLY A 134 3.14 16.00 33.19
CA GLY A 134 4.17 15.97 34.23
C GLY A 134 4.70 14.57 34.56
N GLN A 135 4.27 13.53 33.85
CA GLN A 135 4.69 12.14 33.99
C GLN A 135 5.08 11.58 32.62
N ILE A 136 5.93 10.54 32.61
CA ILE A 136 6.29 9.82 31.39
C ILE A 136 5.66 8.44 31.46
N GLY A 137 4.87 8.10 30.45
CA GLY A 137 4.18 6.82 30.31
C GLY A 137 2.88 6.77 31.10
N GLY A 138 2.75 5.75 31.95
CA GLY A 138 1.53 5.44 32.69
C GLY A 138 0.99 4.04 32.37
N ASP A 139 -0.16 3.72 32.95
CA ASP A 139 -0.80 2.41 32.84
C ASP A 139 -2.03 2.44 31.92
N GLY A 140 -2.42 1.26 31.42
CA GLY A 140 -3.58 1.09 30.55
C GLY A 140 -3.53 2.02 29.34
N ARG A 141 -4.59 2.80 29.12
CA ARG A 141 -4.70 3.72 27.98
C ARG A 141 -3.80 4.96 28.08
N ALA A 142 -3.40 5.36 29.28
CA ALA A 142 -2.56 6.54 29.49
C ALA A 142 -1.17 6.37 28.88
N ARG A 143 -0.64 5.14 28.89
CA ARG A 143 0.66 4.82 28.29
C ARG A 143 0.78 5.22 26.81
N GLY A 144 -0.34 5.26 26.09
CA GLY A 144 -0.35 5.60 24.67
C GLY A 144 -0.09 7.08 24.42
N ASN A 145 -0.33 7.95 25.41
CA ASN A 145 -0.14 9.40 25.27
C ASN A 145 1.32 9.78 25.03
N ASP A 146 2.26 8.97 25.56
CA ASP A 146 3.70 9.21 25.48
C ASP A 146 4.44 8.28 24.52
N ALA A 147 3.71 7.55 23.68
CA ALA A 147 4.29 6.79 22.58
C ALA A 147 4.61 7.69 21.38
N TRP A 148 5.57 7.29 20.53
CA TRP A 148 5.91 8.05 19.31
C TRP A 148 4.73 8.23 18.34
N GLY A 149 3.78 7.30 18.39
CA GLY A 149 2.41 7.47 17.92
C GLY A 149 1.48 6.78 18.89
N TYR A 150 0.27 7.33 19.10
CA TYR A 150 -0.65 6.78 20.10
C TYR A 150 -0.96 5.31 19.84
N GLY A 151 -0.61 4.46 20.80
CA GLY A 151 -0.93 3.04 20.81
C GLY A 151 -0.54 2.38 22.13
N LEU A 152 -1.10 1.22 22.41
CA LEU A 152 -1.01 0.52 23.69
C LEU A 152 0.11 -0.53 23.71
N HIS A 153 0.58 -0.95 22.53
CA HIS A 153 1.74 -1.81 22.36
C HIS A 153 2.48 -1.49 21.06
N PRO A 154 3.79 -1.77 20.97
CA PRO A 154 4.54 -1.67 19.73
C PRO A 154 3.85 -2.45 18.60
N GLY A 155 3.74 -1.82 17.43
CA GLY A 155 3.14 -2.43 16.26
C GLY A 155 1.63 -2.28 16.15
N GLN A 156 0.94 -1.77 17.19
CA GLN A 156 -0.50 -1.47 17.10
C GLN A 156 -0.77 -0.53 15.91
N TYR A 157 -1.91 -0.68 15.23
CA TYR A 157 -2.27 0.16 14.08
C TYR A 157 -1.20 0.15 12.98
N GLY A 158 -0.53 -0.98 12.78
CA GLY A 158 0.51 -1.12 11.77
C GLY A 158 -0.02 -1.00 10.33
N MET A 159 0.82 -1.40 9.39
CA MET A 159 0.54 -1.33 7.97
C MET A 159 1.02 -2.59 7.25
N LEU A 160 0.24 -3.04 6.27
CA LEU A 160 0.56 -4.21 5.44
C LEU A 160 0.32 -3.88 3.96
N VAL A 161 1.38 -3.91 3.16
CA VAL A 161 1.28 -3.84 1.70
C VAL A 161 1.14 -5.26 1.16
N LEU A 162 0.12 -5.51 0.33
CA LEU A 162 -0.07 -6.75 -0.41
C LEU A 162 0.01 -6.47 -1.91
N SER A 163 0.74 -7.29 -2.65
CA SER A 163 1.00 -7.09 -4.07
C SER A 163 0.97 -8.39 -4.87
N ARG A 164 0.36 -8.33 -6.05
CA ARG A 164 0.46 -9.40 -7.06
C ARG A 164 1.81 -9.41 -7.75
N TYR A 165 2.52 -8.30 -7.69
CA TYR A 165 3.77 -8.03 -8.40
C TYR A 165 4.97 -7.94 -7.43
N PRO A 166 6.20 -8.24 -7.88
CA PRO A 166 7.38 -8.23 -7.03
C PRO A 166 7.62 -6.88 -6.35
N ILE A 167 7.90 -6.91 -5.05
CA ILE A 167 8.36 -5.77 -4.26
C ILE A 167 9.88 -5.84 -4.18
N ASP A 168 10.58 -4.75 -4.51
CA ASP A 168 12.04 -4.64 -4.36
C ASP A 168 12.36 -4.17 -2.94
N GLU A 169 12.30 -5.10 -1.97
CA GLU A 169 12.50 -4.80 -0.55
C GLU A 169 13.85 -4.13 -0.26
N ALA A 170 14.89 -4.47 -1.03
CA ALA A 170 16.23 -3.88 -0.88
C ALA A 170 16.27 -2.38 -1.21
N LYS A 171 15.26 -1.86 -1.94
CA LYS A 171 15.14 -0.44 -2.27
C LYS A 171 14.04 0.28 -1.50
N VAL A 172 13.37 -0.39 -0.57
CA VAL A 172 12.35 0.26 0.26
C VAL A 172 13.01 1.32 1.15
N ARG A 173 12.39 2.50 1.19
CA ARG A 173 12.80 3.57 2.10
C ARG A 173 11.74 3.74 3.17
N SER A 174 12.18 3.85 4.41
CA SER A 174 11.32 4.16 5.54
C SER A 174 11.69 5.51 6.13
N PHE A 175 10.67 6.32 6.38
CA PHE A 175 10.77 7.60 7.06
C PHE A 175 10.20 7.54 8.49
N GLN A 176 10.09 6.34 9.07
CA GLN A 176 9.61 6.11 10.44
C GLN A 176 10.28 7.04 11.45
N LEU A 177 11.60 7.21 11.35
CA LEU A 177 12.39 7.99 12.31
C LEU A 177 12.65 9.44 11.86
N LEU A 178 12.09 9.88 10.73
CA LEU A 178 12.24 11.24 10.25
C LEU A 178 11.63 12.20 11.28
N LYS A 179 12.37 13.24 11.68
CA LYS A 179 11.94 14.17 12.74
C LYS A 179 11.22 15.37 12.16
N TRP A 180 10.20 15.86 12.86
CA TRP A 180 9.49 17.09 12.49
C TRP A 180 10.43 18.27 12.37
N SER A 181 11.31 18.45 13.35
CA SER A 181 12.26 19.58 13.44
C SER A 181 13.30 19.63 12.32
N THR A 182 13.48 18.55 11.54
CA THR A 182 14.41 18.52 10.41
C THR A 182 13.77 18.96 9.08
N LEU A 183 12.44 19.17 9.05
CA LEU A 183 11.76 19.65 7.86
C LEU A 183 11.99 21.16 7.65
N PRO A 184 12.24 21.62 6.40
CA PRO A 184 12.28 23.04 6.10
C PRO A 184 10.96 23.71 6.49
N GLY A 185 11.03 24.79 7.27
CA GLY A 185 9.84 25.52 7.71
C GLY A 185 8.94 24.75 8.69
N ALA A 186 9.49 23.76 9.41
CA ALA A 186 8.74 22.99 10.40
C ALA A 186 8.03 23.90 11.41
N LEU A 187 6.69 23.80 11.45
CA LEU A 187 5.86 24.57 12.36
C LEU A 187 5.74 23.83 13.69
N ARG A 188 6.33 24.41 14.73
CA ARG A 188 6.20 23.90 16.09
C ARG A 188 4.82 24.26 16.65
N PRO A 189 4.08 23.30 17.22
CA PRO A 189 2.77 23.57 17.81
C PRO A 189 2.86 24.64 18.92
N ILE A 190 1.89 25.55 18.93
CA ILE A 190 1.72 26.60 19.94
C ILE A 190 0.47 26.28 20.75
N ASP A 191 0.57 26.34 22.07
CA ASP A 191 -0.58 26.26 22.96
C ASP A 191 -1.42 27.54 22.85
N PRO A 192 -2.69 27.47 22.39
CA PRO A 192 -3.52 28.66 22.18
C PRO A 192 -3.86 29.39 23.48
N ARG A 193 -3.75 28.74 24.65
CA ARG A 193 -4.05 29.36 25.95
C ARG A 193 -2.91 30.25 26.45
N THR A 194 -1.68 29.88 26.15
CA THR A 194 -0.48 30.56 26.66
C THR A 194 0.29 31.32 25.58
N GLY A 195 0.05 31.03 24.31
CA GLY A 195 0.79 31.59 23.17
C GLY A 195 2.24 31.09 23.07
N LYS A 196 2.62 30.11 23.89
CA LYS A 196 3.98 29.52 23.91
C LYS A 196 4.00 28.21 23.14
N SER A 197 5.18 27.75 22.75
CA SER A 197 5.33 26.41 22.17
C SER A 197 4.80 25.34 23.11
N PHE A 198 4.00 24.42 22.59
CA PHE A 198 3.42 23.31 23.36
C PHE A 198 4.52 22.37 23.86
N TYR A 199 5.41 21.95 22.96
CA TYR A 199 6.59 21.16 23.30
C TYR A 199 7.74 22.07 23.72
N ASN A 200 8.58 21.66 24.67
CA ASN A 200 9.88 22.29 24.93
C ASN A 200 10.92 21.89 23.86
N ASP A 201 12.10 22.53 23.85
CA ASP A 201 13.08 22.37 22.77
C ASP A 201 13.62 20.94 22.68
N HIS A 202 13.81 20.31 23.84
CA HIS A 202 14.28 18.93 23.94
C HIS A 202 13.28 17.95 23.31
N VAL A 203 11.99 18.04 23.64
CA VAL A 203 10.95 17.18 23.05
C VAL A 203 10.78 17.47 21.56
N TRP A 204 10.68 18.74 21.18
CA TRP A 204 10.52 19.16 19.78
C TRP A 204 11.63 18.62 18.85
N SER A 205 12.88 18.61 19.32
CA SER A 205 14.03 18.08 18.55
C SER A 205 14.00 16.56 18.34
N GLN A 206 13.08 15.85 18.98
CA GLN A 206 12.99 14.39 18.94
C GLN A 206 11.71 13.87 18.30
N LEU A 207 10.64 14.68 18.24
CA LEU A 207 9.35 14.26 17.67
C LEU A 207 9.50 13.72 16.25
N ARG A 208 9.04 12.48 16.08
CA ARG A 208 8.97 11.81 14.78
C ARG A 208 7.79 12.34 13.98
N LEU A 209 7.98 12.47 12.67
CA LEU A 209 7.00 13.02 11.73
C LEU A 209 5.73 12.15 11.67
N SER A 210 5.92 10.85 11.53
CA SER A 210 4.82 9.90 11.39
C SER A 210 4.41 9.31 12.73
N SER A 211 3.11 9.14 12.96
CA SER A 211 2.61 8.30 14.05
C SER A 211 2.77 6.80 13.78
N LYS A 212 2.81 6.39 12.49
CA LYS A 212 3.03 5.00 12.05
C LYS A 212 4.41 4.92 11.38
N SER A 213 4.44 4.99 10.06
CA SER A 213 5.62 5.27 9.23
C SER A 213 5.16 5.98 7.95
N HIS A 214 6.08 6.53 7.18
CA HIS A 214 5.86 6.73 5.73
C HIS A 214 6.85 5.83 5.01
N TRP A 215 6.36 5.10 4.02
CA TRP A 215 7.18 4.21 3.22
C TRP A 215 7.20 4.68 1.77
N ASP A 216 8.27 4.32 1.10
CA ASP A 216 8.39 4.36 -0.35
C ASP A 216 8.72 2.94 -0.79
N VAL A 217 7.73 2.22 -1.32
CA VAL A 217 7.83 0.79 -1.60
C VAL A 217 7.84 0.54 -3.12
N PRO A 218 9.00 0.25 -3.74
CA PRO A 218 9.06 0.01 -5.17
C PRO A 218 8.45 -1.35 -5.57
N VAL A 219 7.50 -1.32 -6.50
CA VAL A 219 6.79 -2.51 -7.01
C VAL A 219 6.97 -2.60 -8.53
N THR A 220 7.47 -3.73 -9.03
CA THR A 220 7.72 -3.93 -10.46
C THR A 220 6.48 -4.47 -11.16
N THR A 221 5.74 -3.61 -11.85
CA THR A 221 4.49 -3.99 -12.55
C THR A 221 4.72 -4.15 -14.06
N PRO A 222 3.77 -4.73 -14.81
CA PRO A 222 3.81 -4.76 -16.28
C PRO A 222 3.92 -3.37 -16.92
N ASN A 223 3.54 -2.32 -16.18
CA ASN A 223 3.51 -0.94 -16.66
C ASN A 223 4.76 -0.15 -16.21
N GLY A 224 5.74 -0.82 -15.61
CA GLY A 224 6.92 -0.23 -14.99
C GLY A 224 6.88 -0.23 -13.46
N VAL A 225 7.84 0.45 -12.85
CA VAL A 225 7.94 0.55 -11.39
C VAL A 225 6.97 1.59 -10.87
N VAL A 226 6.13 1.19 -9.91
CA VAL A 226 5.29 2.09 -9.12
C VAL A 226 5.76 2.09 -7.67
N HIS A 227 5.44 3.13 -6.93
CA HIS A 227 5.78 3.26 -5.51
C HIS A 227 4.50 3.24 -4.68
N ALA A 228 4.41 2.27 -3.75
CA ALA A 228 3.28 2.07 -2.83
C ALA A 228 3.51 2.80 -1.50
#